data_AF-A0A434FRQ4-F1
#
_entry.id   AF-A0A434FRQ4-F1
#
_cell.length_a   1.000
_cell.length_b   1.000
_cell.length_c   1.000
_cell.angle_alpha   90.00
_cell.angle_beta   90.00
_cell.angle_gamma   90.00
#
_symmetry.space_group_name_H-M   'P 1'
#
loop_
_entity.id
_entity.type
_entity.pdbx_description
1 polymer ?
#
loop_
_entity_poly.entity_id
_entity_poly.type
_entity_poly.pdbx_seq_one_letter_code
_entity_poly.pdbx_strand_id
1 'polypeptide(L)' 'KSPVDGLYINAGWCYGGFKATPGSGFVFAHLIARDQSHKEAARFRLDRFQRGAMIDEKGQGAQPNLH' A
#
# COMPACT_ATOMS: atom_id res chain seq x y z
N LYS A 1 -6.76 -5.90 -4.21
CA LYS A 1 -7.95 -5.90 -5.08
C LYS A 1 -8.89 -4.80 -4.60
N SER A 2 -9.45 -3.99 -5.51
CA SER A 2 -10.50 -3.03 -5.18
C SER A 2 -11.89 -3.66 -5.32
N PRO A 3 -12.97 -3.06 -4.80
CA PRO A 3 -14.33 -3.55 -5.02
C PRO A 3 -14.80 -3.51 -6.47
N VAL A 4 -14.09 -2.78 -7.34
CA VAL A 4 -14.37 -2.71 -8.78
C VAL A 4 -13.47 -3.72 -9.50
N ASP A 5 -14.07 -4.64 -10.25
CA ASP A 5 -13.32 -5.65 -10.99
C ASP A 5 -12.44 -5.02 -12.07
N GLY A 6 -11.23 -5.55 -12.22
CA GLY A 6 -10.20 -5.01 -13.13
C GLY A 6 -9.54 -3.72 -12.64
N LEU A 7 -10.00 -3.10 -11.55
CA LEU A 7 -9.38 -1.90 -10.96
C LEU A 7 -8.45 -2.26 -9.80
N TYR A 8 -7.18 -1.86 -9.95
CA TYR A 8 -6.13 -2.04 -8.95
C TYR A 8 -5.53 -0.70 -8.55
N ILE A 9 -5.30 -0.51 -7.24
CA ILE A 9 -4.82 0.76 -6.69
C ILE A 9 -3.48 0.52 -5.97
N ASN A 10 -2.48 1.30 -6.34
CA ASN A 10 -1.21 1.45 -5.64
C ASN A 10 -1.05 2.94 -5.27
N ALA A 11 -1.37 3.30 -4.04
CA ALA A 11 -1.43 4.69 -3.59
C ALA A 11 -1.18 4.79 -2.08
N GLY A 12 -1.02 6.01 -1.58
CA GLY A 12 -0.85 6.28 -0.14
C GLY A 12 0.56 6.04 0.39
N TRP A 13 1.58 6.03 -0.48
CA TRP A 13 2.98 5.87 -0.07
C TRP A 13 3.63 7.15 0.47
N CYS A 14 3.00 8.31 0.26
CA CYS A 14 3.47 9.62 0.70
C CYS A 14 4.99 9.79 0.51
N TYR A 15 5.70 10.24 1.54
CA TYR A 15 7.15 10.48 1.51
C TYR A 15 8.00 9.19 1.50
N GLY A 16 7.41 8.03 1.80
CA GLY A 16 8.08 6.73 1.75
C GLY A 16 8.11 6.08 0.35
N GLY A 17 7.39 6.65 -0.62
CA GLY A 17 7.17 6.03 -1.93
C GLY A 17 8.43 5.72 -2.73
N PHE A 18 9.44 6.59 -2.67
CA PHE A 18 10.68 6.37 -3.44
C PHE A 18 11.39 5.07 -3.04
N LYS A 19 11.57 4.86 -1.72
CA LYS A 19 12.18 3.62 -1.19
C LYS A 19 11.28 2.40 -1.40
N ALA A 20 9.96 2.60 -1.38
CA ALA A 20 8.99 1.52 -1.57
C ALA A 20 8.90 1.01 -3.01
N THR A 21 9.34 1.79 -4.01
CA THR A 21 9.21 1.50 -5.46
C THR A 21 9.48 0.04 -5.87
N PRO A 22 10.62 -0.60 -5.54
CA PRO A 22 10.87 -1.97 -5.98
C PRO A 22 9.92 -2.98 -5.34
N GLY A 23 9.65 -2.83 -4.04
CA GLY A 23 8.77 -3.73 -3.30
C GLY A 23 7.30 -3.55 -3.69
N SER A 24 6.84 -2.30 -3.80
CA SER A 24 5.48 -1.95 -4.17
C SER A 24 5.17 -2.38 -5.61
N GLY A 25 6.11 -2.19 -6.54
CA GLY A 25 6.00 -2.66 -7.91
C GLY A 25 5.90 -4.19 -8.01
N PHE A 26 6.76 -4.93 -7.30
CA PHE A 26 6.75 -6.38 -7.30
C PHE A 26 5.42 -6.97 -6.82
N VAL A 27 4.93 -6.53 -5.66
CA VAL A 27 3.66 -7.03 -5.10
C VAL A 27 2.45 -6.57 -5.90
N PHE A 28 2.52 -5.39 -6.54
CA PHE A 28 1.45 -4.87 -7.38
C PHE A 28 1.35 -5.62 -8.72
N ALA A 29 2.48 -5.95 -9.34
CA ALA A 29 2.51 -6.81 -10.52
C ALA A 29 1.90 -8.18 -10.24
N HIS A 30 2.21 -8.78 -9.07
CA HIS A 30 1.58 -10.03 -8.63
C HIS A 30 0.06 -9.89 -8.51
N LEU A 31 -0.43 -8.79 -7.93
CA LEU A 31 -1.85 -8.52 -7.78
C LEU A 31 -2.56 -8.43 -9.13
N ILE A 32 -1.99 -7.74 -10.11
CA ILE A 32 -2.57 -7.64 -11.46
C ILE A 32 -2.59 -9.02 -12.14
N ALA A 33 -1.50 -9.78 -12.04
CA ALA A 33 -1.35 -11.06 -12.73
C ALA A 33 -2.22 -12.19 -12.18
N ARG A 34 -2.57 -12.15 -10.88
CA ARG A 34 -3.28 -13.24 -10.19
C ARG A 34 -4.63 -12.83 -9.59
N ASP A 35 -5.00 -11.56 -9.70
CA ASP A 35 -6.14 -10.96 -8.99
C ASP A 35 -6.15 -11.23 -7.46
N GLN A 36 -4.97 -11.52 -6.91
CA GLN A 36 -4.79 -11.90 -5.50
C GLN A 36 -3.68 -11.07 -4.86
N SER A 37 -3.91 -10.62 -3.62
CA SER A 37 -2.88 -9.90 -2.86
C SER A 37 -1.70 -10.81 -2.53
N HIS A 38 -0.48 -10.34 -2.83
CA HIS A 38 0.74 -10.98 -2.35
C HIS A 38 0.81 -10.97 -0.81
N LYS A 39 1.40 -12.00 -0.19
CA LYS A 39 1.49 -12.15 1.27
C LYS A 39 2.10 -10.92 1.97
N GLU A 40 3.16 -10.35 1.40
CA GLU A 40 3.84 -9.16 1.93
C GLU A 40 2.99 -7.89 1.82
N ALA A 41 2.03 -7.86 0.88
CA ALA A 41 1.12 -6.73 0.67
C ALA A 41 -0.22 -6.89 1.39
N ALA A 42 -0.45 -8.01 2.10
CA ALA A 42 -1.76 -8.35 2.68
C ALA A 42 -2.24 -7.32 3.71
N ARG A 43 -1.31 -6.71 4.46
CA ARG A 43 -1.62 -5.66 5.44
C ARG A 43 -2.00 -4.31 4.80
N PHE A 44 -1.59 -4.09 3.56
CA PHE A 44 -1.81 -2.82 2.84
C PHE A 44 -3.11 -2.79 2.03
N ARG A 45 -3.99 -3.79 2.20
CA ARG A 45 -5.29 -3.83 1.51
C ARG A 45 -6.20 -2.69 1.98
N LEU A 46 -7.15 -2.31 1.13
CA LEU A 46 -8.11 -1.22 1.43
C LEU A 46 -9.09 -1.61 2.55
N ASP A 47 -9.45 -2.88 2.66
CA ASP A 47 -10.33 -3.37 3.73
C ASP A 47 -9.73 -3.25 5.15
N ARG A 48 -8.44 -2.89 5.26
CA ARG A 48 -7.81 -2.59 6.56
C ARG A 48 -8.52 -1.46 7.30
N PHE A 49 -9.02 -0.45 6.58
CA PHE A 49 -9.73 0.69 7.18
C PHE A 49 -11.10 0.26 7.71
N GLN A 50 -11.81 -0.59 6.97
CA GLN A 50 -13.09 -1.14 7.41
C GLN A 50 -12.95 -2.04 8.65
N ARG A 51 -11.85 -2.79 8.76
CA ARG A 51 -11.58 -3.68 9.89
C ARG A 51 -10.93 -2.98 11.10
N GLY A 52 -10.63 -1.68 11.00
CA GLY A 52 -9.87 -0.94 12.02
C GLY A 52 -8.40 -1.37 12.15
N ALA A 53 -7.86 -2.14 11.19
CA ALA A 53 -6.48 -2.62 11.17
C ALA A 53 -5.53 -1.56 10.61
N MET A 54 -5.46 -0.41 11.27
CA MET A 54 -4.61 0.71 10.88
C MET A 54 -3.13 0.33 11.00
N ILE A 55 -2.33 0.75 10.02
CA ILE A 55 -0.87 0.70 10.10
C ILE A 55 -0.45 2.11 10.52
N ASP A 56 -0.04 2.26 11.78
CA ASP A 56 0.43 3.53 12.31
C ASP A 56 1.92 3.70 11.99
N GLU A 57 2.17 4.12 10.76
CA GLU A 57 3.48 4.64 10.36
C GLU A 57 3.34 6.16 10.28
N LYS A 58 4.12 6.87 11.11
CA LYS A 58 4.12 8.33 11.05
C LYS A 58 4.49 8.74 9.62
N GLY A 59 3.60 9.45 8.93
CA GLY A 59 3.81 9.99 7.58
C GLY A 59 4.85 11.13 7.53
N GLN A 60 5.91 11.00 8.32
CA GLN A 60 6.98 11.99 8.45
C GLN A 60 7.79 11.98 7.17
N GLY A 61 7.84 13.14 6.52
CA GLY A 61 8.82 13.42 5.47
C GLY A 61 10.23 13.53 6.06
N ALA A 62 11.22 13.81 5.22
CA ALA A 62 12.62 13.98 5.65
C ALA A 62 12.86 15.21 6.55
N GLN A 63 11.83 16.03 6.83
CA GLN A 63 11.95 17.23 7.66
C GLN A 63 11.53 16.92 9.12
N PRO A 64 12.46 17.00 10.08
CA PRO A 64 12.21 16.68 11.50
C PRO A 64 11.40 17.74 12.28
N ASN A 65 10.85 18.78 11.62
CA ASN A 65 10.27 19.95 12.28
C ASN A 65 8.75 20.11 12.10
N LEU A 66 8.02 19.05 11.77
CA LEU A 66 6.55 19.06 11.87
C LEU A 66 6.09 18.04 12.91
N HIS A 67 5.73 18.56 14.07
CA HIS A 67 4.95 17.91 15.12
C HIS A 67 3.48 18.32 14.98
#